data_AF-A0A8B5XDP4-F1
#
_entry.id   AF-A0A8B5XDP4-F1
#
_cell.length_a   1.000
_cell.length_b   1.000
_cell.length_c   1.000
_cell.angle_alpha   90.00
_cell.angle_beta   90.00
_cell.angle_gamma   90.00
#
_symmetry.space_group_name_H-M   'P 1'
#
loop_
_entity.id
_entity.type
_entity.pdbx_description
1 polymer ?
#
loop_
_entity_poly.entity_id
_entity_poly.type
_entity_poly.pdbx_seq_one_letter_code
_entity_poly.pdbx_strand_id
1 'polypeptide(L)'
;MVRLRRKRAEELLRQQYYRPRELADLLGTSVGFINHEVSSNRLKARKFGGSTIDIPRAAVLEWLATREPANVGQHERHQVV
;
A
#
# COMPACT_ATOMS: atom_id res chain seq x y z
N MET A 1 5.76 -28.93 -0.32
CA MET A 1 6.20 -27.52 -0.11
C MET A 1 5.57 -26.65 -1.19
N VAL A 2 4.55 -25.85 -0.85
CA VAL A 2 3.87 -24.98 -1.82
C VAL A 2 4.76 -23.76 -2.08
N ARG A 3 5.39 -23.72 -3.26
CA ARG A 3 6.06 -22.51 -3.77
C ARG A 3 4.97 -21.48 -4.04
N LEU A 4 4.81 -20.49 -3.17
CA LEU A 4 4.05 -19.27 -3.47
C LEU A 4 4.64 -18.70 -4.77
N ARG A 5 3.93 -18.87 -5.89
CA ARG A 5 4.26 -18.13 -7.10
C ARG A 5 4.19 -16.65 -6.72
N ARG A 6 5.34 -15.97 -6.72
CA ARG A 6 5.37 -14.51 -6.66
C ARG A 6 4.56 -14.03 -7.86
N LYS A 7 3.36 -13.52 -7.61
CA LYS A 7 2.59 -12.81 -8.64
C LYS A 7 3.45 -11.61 -9.07
N ARG A 8 3.51 -11.32 -10.37
CA ARG A 8 4.27 -10.15 -10.82
C ARG A 8 3.60 -8.88 -10.27
N ALA A 9 4.39 -7.83 -9.98
CA ALA A 9 3.87 -6.57 -9.44
C ALA A 9 2.69 -6.03 -10.27
N GLU A 10 2.71 -6.20 -11.59
CA GLU A 10 1.65 -5.84 -12.53
C GLU A 10 0.33 -6.61 -12.35
N GLU A 11 0.39 -7.86 -11.89
CA GLU A 11 -0.78 -8.66 -11.55
C GLU A 11 -1.36 -8.27 -10.19
N LEU A 12 -0.49 -7.89 -9.26
CA LEU A 12 -0.91 -7.33 -7.97
C LEU A 12 -1.61 -5.98 -8.20
N LEU A 13 -1.04 -5.07 -9.00
CA LEU A 13 -1.59 -3.73 -9.27
C LEU A 13 -3.03 -3.73 -9.85
N ARG A 14 -3.42 -4.83 -10.51
CA ARG A 14 -4.76 -5.03 -11.09
C ARG A 14 -5.78 -5.62 -10.10
N GLN A 15 -5.36 -6.03 -8.92
CA GLN A 15 -6.27 -6.61 -7.92
C GLN A 15 -7.08 -5.53 -7.20
N GLN A 16 -8.35 -5.83 -6.95
CA GLN A 16 -9.23 -4.95 -6.19
C GLN A 16 -8.96 -5.03 -4.68
N TYR A 17 -8.37 -6.13 -4.21
CA TYR A 17 -8.08 -6.39 -2.80
C TYR A 17 -6.70 -7.02 -2.66
N TYR A 18 -5.99 -6.64 -1.61
CA TYR A 18 -4.66 -7.14 -1.28
C TYR A 18 -4.65 -7.79 0.09
N ARG A 19 -3.96 -8.92 0.24
CA ARG A 19 -3.58 -9.41 1.57
C ARG A 19 -2.40 -8.59 2.11
N PRO A 20 -2.22 -8.51 3.44
CA PRO A 20 -1.10 -7.79 4.04
C PRO A 20 0.27 -8.22 3.49
N ARG A 21 0.44 -9.52 3.21
CA ARG A 21 1.69 -10.06 2.62
C ARG A 21 1.89 -9.66 1.16
N GLU A 22 0.83 -9.66 0.36
CA GLU A 22 0.90 -9.25 -1.05
C GLU A 22 1.17 -7.75 -1.17
N LEU A 23 0.54 -6.94 -0.31
CA LEU A 23 0.78 -5.51 -0.26
C LEU A 23 2.21 -5.18 0.20
N ALA A 24 2.72 -5.92 1.19
CA ALA A 24 4.10 -5.78 1.65
C ALA A 24 5.11 -6.09 0.54
N ASP A 25 4.90 -7.18 -0.20
CA ASP A 25 5.73 -7.55 -1.34
C ASP A 25 5.67 -6.50 -2.46
N LEU A 26 4.46 -5.99 -2.77
CA LEU A 26 4.26 -4.94 -3.78
C LEU A 26 4.98 -3.64 -3.44
N LEU A 27 4.95 -3.23 -2.18
CA LEU A 27 5.56 -1.97 -1.71
C LEU A 27 7.02 -2.14 -1.27
N GLY A 28 7.58 -3.36 -1.36
CA GLY A 28 8.93 -3.66 -0.87
C GLY A 28 9.10 -3.39 0.63
N THR A 29 8.05 -3.59 1.44
CA THR A 29 8.02 -3.30 2.88
C THR A 29 7.74 -4.56 3.71
N SER A 30 7.69 -4.41 5.03
CA SER A 30 7.40 -5.51 5.97
C SER A 30 5.90 -5.68 6.20
N VAL A 31 5.45 -6.94 6.31
CA VAL A 31 4.07 -7.26 6.72
C VAL A 31 3.73 -6.65 8.09
N GLY A 32 4.72 -6.57 9.00
CA GLY A 32 4.54 -5.95 10.31
C GLY A 32 4.19 -4.47 10.20
N PHE A 33 4.79 -3.76 9.24
CA PHE A 33 4.46 -2.37 8.95
C PHE A 33 3.02 -2.22 8.44
N ILE A 34 2.61 -3.05 7.48
CA ILE A 34 1.23 -3.05 6.97
C ILE A 34 0.22 -3.34 8.10
N ASN A 35 0.50 -4.34 8.94
CA ASN A 35 -0.36 -4.67 10.07
C ASN A 35 -0.42 -3.53 11.10
N HIS A 36 0.69 -2.84 11.34
CA HIS A 36 0.72 -1.67 12.21
C HIS A 36 -0.17 -0.55 11.66
N GLU A 37 -0.07 -0.23 10.38
CA GLU A 37 -0.89 0.82 9.74
C GLU A 37 -2.39 0.50 9.77
N VAL A 38 -2.75 -0.77 9.58
CA VAL A 38 -4.13 -1.23 9.72
C VAL A 38 -4.59 -1.16 11.18
N SER A 39 -3.74 -1.54 12.13
CA SER A 39 -4.06 -1.51 13.56
C SER A 39 -4.20 -0.08 14.09
N SER A 40 -3.41 0.85 13.56
CA SER A 40 -3.51 2.28 13.83
C SER A 40 -4.65 2.98 13.07
N ASN A 41 -5.50 2.23 12.36
CA ASN A 41 -6.62 2.75 11.57
C ASN A 41 -6.23 3.76 10.47
N ARG A 42 -4.94 3.82 10.10
CA ARG A 42 -4.42 4.66 9.00
C ARG A 42 -4.68 4.01 7.64
N LEU A 43 -4.66 2.68 7.58
CA LEU A 43 -4.96 1.90 6.39
C LEU A 43 -6.27 1.13 6.59
N LYS A 44 -7.32 1.49 5.84
CA LYS A 44 -8.61 0.79 5.93
C LYS A 44 -8.48 -0.63 5.40
N ALA A 45 -8.89 -1.60 6.21
CA ALA A 45 -8.90 -3.01 5.83
C ALA A 45 -10.16 -3.70 6.36
N ARG A 46 -10.60 -4.75 5.65
CA ARG A 46 -11.66 -5.64 6.10
C ARG A 46 -11.06 -6.75 6.95
N LYS A 47 -11.56 -6.86 8.17
CA LYS A 47 -11.22 -7.92 9.12
C LYS A 47 -12.33 -8.97 9.10
N PHE A 48 -11.95 -10.24 9.04
CA PHE A 48 -12.87 -11.36 9.20
C PHE A 48 -12.35 -12.22 10.35
N GLY A 49 -13.19 -12.47 11.36
CA GLY A 49 -12.80 -13.28 12.52
C GLY A 49 -11.57 -12.78 13.28
N GLY A 50 -11.38 -11.46 13.39
CA GLY A 50 -10.25 -10.86 14.11
C GLY A 50 -8.92 -10.79 13.34
N SER A 51 -8.84 -11.38 12.15
CA SER A 51 -7.66 -11.28 11.28
C SER A 51 -7.89 -10.30 10.13
N THR A 52 -6.88 -9.49 9.78
CA THR A 52 -6.90 -8.65 8.58
C THR A 52 -6.78 -9.54 7.35
N ILE A 53 -7.84 -9.62 6.54
CA ILE A 53 -7.88 -10.52 5.38
C ILE A 53 -7.71 -9.73 4.09
N ASP A 54 -8.41 -8.60 3.95
CA ASP A 54 -8.48 -7.88 2.68
C ASP A 54 -8.30 -6.38 2.85
N ILE A 55 -7.35 -5.82 2.11
CA ILE A 55 -7.07 -4.38 2.04
C ILE A 55 -7.54 -3.91 0.67
N PRO A 56 -8.61 -3.11 0.56
CA PRO A 56 -9.11 -2.62 -0.72
C PRO A 56 -8.08 -1.74 -1.43
N ARG A 57 -7.94 -1.90 -2.75
CA ARG A 57 -7.03 -1.07 -3.56
C ARG A 57 -7.28 0.42 -3.39
N ALA A 58 -8.54 0.85 -3.35
CA ALA A 58 -8.90 2.24 -3.13
C ALA A 58 -8.34 2.77 -1.80
N ALA A 59 -8.45 2.00 -0.72
CA ALA A 59 -7.91 2.36 0.58
C ALA A 59 -6.37 2.46 0.58
N VAL A 60 -5.68 1.56 -0.16
CA VAL A 60 -4.23 1.63 -0.34
C VAL A 60 -3.84 2.92 -1.08
N LEU A 61 -4.56 3.25 -2.16
CA LEU A 61 -4.28 4.45 -2.94
C LEU A 61 -4.53 5.73 -2.15
N GLU A 62 -5.65 5.82 -1.42
CA GLU A 62 -5.90 6.94 -0.50
C GLU A 62 -4.79 7.06 0.55
N TRP A 63 -4.41 5.94 1.16
CA TRP A 63 -3.33 5.92 2.16
C TRP A 63 -1.97 6.34 1.57
N LEU A 64 -1.62 5.88 0.36
CA LEU A 64 -0.40 6.32 -0.33
C LEU A 64 -0.45 7.82 -0.68
N ALA A 65 -1.60 8.32 -1.16
CA ALA A 65 -1.79 9.73 -1.46
C ALA A 65 -1.64 10.63 -0.23
N THR A 66 -1.97 10.15 0.97
CA THR A 66 -1.72 10.90 2.22
C THR A 66 -0.25 10.91 2.67
N ARG A 67 0.59 10.07 2.06
CA ARG A 67 1.99 9.85 2.43
C ARG A 67 2.97 10.39 1.42
N GLU A 68 2.56 10.50 0.16
CA GLU A 68 3.28 11.33 -0.77
C GLU A 68 3.06 12.78 -0.34
N PRO A 69 4.09 13.51 0.12
CA PRO A 69 3.98 14.96 0.13
C PRO A 69 3.64 15.34 -1.31
N ALA A 70 2.71 16.27 -1.50
CA ALA A 70 2.38 16.80 -2.81
C ALA A 70 3.65 17.34 -3.50
N ASN A 71 4.43 16.46 -4.14
CA ASN A 71 5.62 16.82 -4.89
C ASN A 71 5.21 17.14 -6.32
N VAL A 72 4.12 17.90 -6.43
CA VAL A 72 3.64 18.53 -7.63
C VAL A 72 3.98 20.01 -7.47
N GLY A 73 5.21 20.39 -7.85
CA GLY A 73 5.46 21.74 -8.34
C GLY A 73 5.99 22.84 -7.38
N GLN A 74 6.78 22.55 -6.34
CA GLN A 74 7.69 23.56 -5.79
C GLN A 74 9.09 23.45 -6.43
N HIS A 75 9.18 23.61 -7.75
CA HIS A 75 10.44 23.81 -8.46
C HIS A 75 10.36 24.96 -9.48
N GLU A 76 9.47 25.93 -9.27
CA GLU A 76 9.43 27.17 -10.05
C GLU A 76 9.54 28.40 -9.15
N ARG A 77 10.66 28.57 -8.43
CA ARG A 77 11.06 29.90 -7.93
C ARG A 77 12.58 30.05 -7.90
N HIS A 78 13.05 30.98 -8.74
CA HIS A 78 14.37 31.62 -8.77
C HIS A 78 15.48 30.73 -9.35
N GLN A 79 16.33 31.15 -10.27
CA GLN A 79 16.84 32.48 -10.58
C GLN A 79 17.64 32.36 -11.90
N VAL A 80 17.37 33.18 -12.91
CA VAL A 80 18.42 33.60 -13.85
C VAL A 80 18.27 35.10 -14.07
N VAL A 81 19.30 35.79 -13.60
CA VAL A 81 19.65 37.20 -13.76
C VAL A 81 19.90 37.54 -15.22
#